data_AF-A0A0D7ARJ4-F1
#
_entry.id   AF-A0A0D7ARJ4-F1
#
_cell.length_a   1.000
_cell.length_b   1.000
_cell.length_c   1.000
_cell.angle_alpha   90.00
_cell.angle_beta   90.00
_cell.angle_gamma   90.00
#
_symmetry.space_group_name_H-M   'P 1'
#
loop_
_entity.id
_entity.type
_entity.pdbx_description
1 polymer ?
#
loop_
_entity_poly.entity_id
_entity_poly.type
_entity_poly.pdbx_seq_one_letter_code
_entity_poly.pdbx_strand_id
1 'polypeptide(L)'
;QSDWVQRLPGIEFAINSARSESTGFTPFFLNSGRTPRSMVWNTSTDTRYAGVRDFALQMKSAVMSAHDSILAARVKQTRDANRHRRDAPFEEGDLVYL
;
A
#
# COMPACT_ATOMS: atom_id res chain seq x y z
N GLN A 1 17.06 15.85 0.99
CA GLN A 1 16.37 14.61 0.58
C GLN A 1 16.61 14.40 -0.91
N SER A 2 17.54 13.52 -1.29
CA SER A 2 18.06 13.36 -2.66
C SER A 2 18.00 11.91 -3.19
N ASP A 3 17.44 10.99 -2.41
CA ASP A 3 17.41 9.55 -2.65
C ASP A 3 16.04 9.03 -3.15
N TRP A 4 15.10 9.93 -3.45
CA TRP A 4 13.76 9.58 -3.89
C TRP A 4 13.75 8.74 -5.18
N VAL A 5 14.69 8.99 -6.10
CA VAL A 5 14.84 8.24 -7.36
C VAL A 5 15.17 6.78 -7.08
N GLN A 6 16.06 6.50 -6.12
CA GLN A 6 16.44 5.13 -5.76
C GLN A 6 15.31 4.36 -5.08
N ARG A 7 14.40 5.07 -4.39
CA ARG A 7 13.24 4.49 -3.71
C ARG A 7 12.04 4.28 -4.63
N LEU A 8 12.02 4.95 -5.80
CA LEU A 8 10.89 4.94 -6.73
C LEU A 8 10.43 3.51 -7.10
N PRO A 9 11.32 2.56 -7.45
CA PRO A 9 10.89 1.22 -7.83
C PRO A 9 10.21 0.46 -6.68
N GLY A 10 10.67 0.68 -5.44
CA GLY A 10 10.09 0.03 -4.25
C GLY A 10 8.73 0.61 -3.90
N ILE A 11 8.57 1.93 -4.04
CA ILE A 11 7.31 2.63 -3.83
C ILE A 11 6.29 2.20 -4.88
N GLU A 12 6.67 2.17 -6.16
CA GLU A 12 5.80 1.71 -7.25
C GLU A 12 5.33 0.27 -7.02
N PHE A 13 6.25 -0.62 -6.64
CA PHE A 13 5.92 -2.00 -6.33
C PHE A 13 4.93 -2.10 -5.15
N ALA A 14 5.15 -1.33 -4.09
CA ALA A 14 4.28 -1.31 -2.91
C ALA A 14 2.87 -0.83 -3.27
N ILE A 15 2.75 0.25 -4.05
CA ILE A 15 1.47 0.79 -4.51
C ILE A 15 0.73 -0.23 -5.40
N ASN A 16 1.42 -0.80 -6.38
CA ASN A 16 0.80 -1.75 -7.32
C ASN A 16 0.47 -3.12 -6.70
N SER A 17 1.07 -3.43 -5.55
CA SER A 17 0.78 -4.65 -4.76
C SER A 17 -0.28 -4.42 -3.67
N ALA A 18 -0.63 -3.18 -3.34
CA ALA A 18 -1.62 -2.87 -2.31
C ALA A 18 -3.05 -3.09 -2.84
N ARG A 19 -3.88 -3.75 -2.02
CA ARG A 19 -5.31 -3.98 -2.35
C ARG A 19 -6.09 -2.67 -2.21
N SER A 20 -6.79 -2.24 -3.24
CA SER A 20 -7.72 -1.12 -3.15
C SER A 20 -8.98 -1.52 -2.37
N GLU A 21 -9.49 -0.65 -1.50
CA GLU A 21 -10.75 -0.90 -0.79
C GLU A 21 -11.98 -0.80 -1.69
N SER A 22 -11.94 0.09 -2.69
CA SER A 22 -13.07 0.30 -3.59
C SER A 22 -13.29 -0.85 -4.56
N THR A 23 -12.20 -1.49 -5.03
CA THR A 23 -12.29 -2.60 -5.99
C THR A 23 -12.02 -3.96 -5.35
N GLY A 24 -11.38 -4.00 -4.18
CA GLY A 24 -10.96 -5.24 -3.55
C GLY A 24 -9.84 -5.98 -4.29
N PHE A 25 -9.17 -5.35 -5.26
CA PHE A 25 -8.07 -5.96 -6.03
C PHE A 25 -6.80 -5.11 -5.98
N THR A 26 -5.66 -5.73 -6.26
CA THR A 26 -4.38 -5.02 -6.45
C THR A 26 -4.27 -4.56 -7.91
N PRO A 27 -3.64 -3.41 -8.21
CA PRO A 27 -3.39 -3.00 -9.59
C PRO A 27 -2.64 -4.04 -10.42
N PHE A 28 -1.64 -4.73 -9.85
CA PHE A 28 -0.95 -5.82 -10.55
C PHE A 28 -1.89 -6.96 -10.96
N PHE A 29 -2.83 -7.32 -10.10
CA PHE A 29 -3.82 -8.34 -10.41
C PHE A 29 -4.77 -7.88 -11.52
N LEU A 30 -5.20 -6.62 -11.50
CA LEU A 30 -6.09 -6.08 -12.53
C LEU A 30 -5.41 -5.97 -13.91
N ASN A 31 -4.14 -5.60 -13.95
CA ASN A 31 -3.41 -5.44 -15.21
C ASN A 31 -2.95 -6.78 -15.83
N SER A 32 -2.51 -7.72 -14.99
CA SER A 32 -1.79 -8.92 -15.45
C SER A 32 -2.39 -10.23 -14.97
N GLY A 33 -3.49 -10.20 -14.20
CA GLY A 33 -4.11 -11.38 -13.60
C GLY A 33 -3.26 -12.05 -12.50
N ARG A 34 -2.11 -11.47 -12.15
CA ARG A 34 -1.15 -12.05 -11.20
C ARG A 34 -0.53 -10.95 -10.35
N THR A 35 -0.46 -11.18 -9.04
CA THR A 35 0.35 -10.34 -8.15
C THR A 35 1.76 -10.92 -8.09
N PRO A 36 2.81 -10.13 -8.37
CA PRO A 36 4.18 -10.57 -8.19
C PRO A 36 4.44 -11.00 -6.74
N ARG A 37 5.30 -12.01 -6.55
CA ARG A 37 5.63 -12.48 -5.21
C ARG A 37 6.24 -11.35 -4.40
N SER A 38 5.93 -11.33 -3.10
CA SER A 38 6.56 -10.42 -2.15
C SER A 38 8.08 -10.48 -2.31
N MET A 39 8.72 -9.31 -2.23
CA MET A 39 10.16 -9.11 -2.36
C MET A 39 10.90 -9.70 -1.14
N VAL A 40 10.74 -11.00 -0.91
CA VAL A 40 11.51 -11.77 0.07
C VAL A 40 12.82 -12.12 -0.61
N TRP A 41 13.73 -11.15 -0.68
CA TRP A 41 15.12 -11.44 -1.01
C TRP A 41 15.71 -12.19 0.18
N ASN A 42 15.74 -13.53 0.08
CA ASN A 42 16.63 -14.33 0.90
C ASN A 42 18.04 -13.80 0.62
N THR A 43 18.64 -13.12 1.59
CA THR A 43 20.03 -12.69 1.52
C THR A 43 20.88 -13.94 1.49
N SER A 44 21.17 -14.45 0.29
CA SER A 44 22.23 -15.44 0.11
C SER A 44 23.48 -14.87 0.77
N THR A 45 24.05 -15.62 1.71
CA THR A 45 25.17 -15.26 2.58
C THR A 45 26.49 -15.03 1.83
N ASP A 46 26.45 -14.85 0.51
CA ASP A 46 27.61 -14.76 -0.34
C ASP A 46 28.15 -13.32 -0.32
N THR A 47 29.24 -13.15 0.42
CA THR A 47 29.93 -11.88 0.70
C THR A 47 30.46 -11.17 -0.55
N ARG A 48 30.37 -11.81 -1.72
CA ARG A 48 30.88 -11.29 -3.00
C ARG A 48 30.18 -10.02 -3.51
N TYR A 49 28.98 -9.69 -3.03
CA TYR A 49 28.21 -8.53 -3.50
C TYR A 49 27.61 -7.68 -2.37
N ALA A 50 28.46 -7.06 -1.54
CA ALA A 50 28.03 -6.20 -0.43
C ALA A 50 27.08 -5.06 -0.87
N GLY A 51 27.33 -4.41 -2.01
CA GLY A 51 26.47 -3.33 -2.52
C GLY A 51 25.07 -3.79 -2.92
N VAL A 52 24.91 -5.03 -3.38
CA VAL A 52 23.60 -5.60 -3.71
C VAL A 52 22.79 -5.86 -2.44
N ARG A 53 23.46 -6.26 -1.34
CA ARG A 53 22.83 -6.42 -0.03
C ARG A 53 22.34 -5.09 0.52
N ASP A 54 23.17 -4.06 0.46
CA ASP A 54 22.80 -2.74 0.99
C ASP A 54 21.63 -2.14 0.19
N PHE A 55 21.64 -2.30 -1.13
CA PHE A 55 20.51 -1.95 -2.00
C PHE A 55 19.24 -2.74 -1.64
N ALA A 56 19.34 -4.06 -1.43
CA ALA A 56 18.20 -4.89 -1.05
C ALA A 56 17.62 -4.48 0.32
N LEU A 57 18.48 -4.17 1.30
CA LEU A 57 18.05 -3.66 2.61
C LEU A 57 17.37 -2.29 2.49
N GLN A 58 17.92 -1.39 1.68
CA GLN A 58 17.33 -0.08 1.42
C GLN A 58 15.95 -0.21 0.75
N MET A 59 15.84 -1.10 -0.24
CA MET A 59 14.57 -1.39 -0.92
C MET A 59 13.54 -2.00 0.04
N LYS A 60 13.94 -2.95 0.87
CA LYS A 60 13.07 -3.51 1.91
C LYS A 60 12.57 -2.43 2.87
N SER A 61 13.45 -1.56 3.33
CA SER A 61 13.09 -0.43 4.19
C SER A 61 12.11 0.51 3.48
N ALA A 62 12.36 0.84 2.21
CA ALA A 62 11.48 1.70 1.42
C ALA A 62 10.07 1.11 1.26
N VAL A 63 9.97 -0.20 1.01
CA VAL A 63 8.68 -0.91 0.91
C VAL A 63 7.93 -0.87 2.25
N MET A 64 8.63 -1.11 3.37
CA MET A 64 8.01 -1.02 4.70
C MET A 64 7.51 0.40 5.00
N SER A 65 8.32 1.43 4.73
CA SER A 65 7.89 2.82 4.91
C SER A 65 6.72 3.22 3.99
N ALA A 66 6.70 2.72 2.76
CA ALA A 66 5.57 2.95 1.83
C ALA A 66 4.29 2.28 2.35
N HIS A 67 4.40 1.05 2.86
CA HIS A 67 3.28 0.35 3.49
C HIS A 67 2.70 1.13 4.68
N ASP A 68 3.56 1.59 5.59
CA ASP A 68 3.13 2.38 6.75
C ASP A 68 2.49 3.71 6.33
N SER A 69 3.02 4.36 5.29
CA SER A 69 2.46 5.59 4.72
C SER A 69 1.08 5.36 4.11
N ILE A 70 0.88 4.23 3.41
CA ILE A 70 -0.43 3.85 2.86
C ILE A 70 -1.42 3.60 4.00
N LEU A 71 -1.03 2.90 5.07
CA LEU A 71 -1.90 2.68 6.23
C LEU A 71 -2.28 4.01 6.90
N ALA A 72 -1.31 4.90 7.13
CA ALA A 72 -1.56 6.21 7.70
C ALA A 72 -2.52 7.05 6.84
N ALA A 73 -2.34 7.00 5.51
CA ALA A 73 -3.23 7.69 4.57
C ALA A 73 -4.66 7.13 4.63
N ARG A 74 -4.84 5.81 4.74
CA ARG A 74 -6.17 5.19 4.89
C ARG A 74 -6.86 5.64 6.16
N VAL A 75 -6.18 5.60 7.30
CA VAL A 75 -6.74 6.06 8.58
C VAL A 75 -7.22 7.51 8.47
N LYS A 76 -6.41 8.37 7.84
CA LYS A 76 -6.79 9.77 7.60
C LYS A 76 -8.01 9.89 6.71
N GLN A 77 -8.04 9.18 5.58
CA GLN A 77 -9.16 9.20 4.64
C GLN A 77 -10.46 8.73 5.29
N THR A 78 -10.43 7.65 6.07
CA THR A 78 -11.60 7.15 6.82
C THR A 78 -12.08 8.17 7.83
N ARG A 79 -11.18 8.80 8.58
CA ARG A 79 -11.53 9.88 9.53
C ARG A 79 -12.20 11.05 8.82
N ASP A 80 -11.62 11.50 7.70
CA ASP A 80 -12.13 12.65 6.96
C ASP A 80 -13.49 12.34 6.30
N ALA A 81 -13.65 11.14 5.74
CA ALA A 81 -14.91 10.68 5.15
C ALA A 81 -16.03 10.54 6.18
N ASN A 82 -15.70 10.09 7.40
CA ASN A 82 -16.68 9.92 8.48
C ASN A 82 -16.95 11.21 9.26
N ARG A 83 -16.17 12.28 9.08
CA ARG A 83 -16.26 13.52 9.86
C ARG A 83 -17.66 14.15 9.89
N HIS A 84 -18.43 14.00 8.82
CA HIS A 84 -19.78 14.55 8.70
C HIS A 84 -20.87 13.47 8.59
N ARG A 85 -20.51 12.19 8.69
CA ARG A 85 -21.50 11.12 8.75
C ARG A 85 -22.17 11.15 10.11
N ARG A 86 -23.49 11.06 10.11
CA ARG A 86 -24.32 10.85 11.30
C ARG A 86 -24.93 9.46 11.16
N ASP A 87 -25.08 8.77 12.28
CA ASP A 87 -25.87 7.55 12.28
C ASP A 87 -27.29 7.90 11.85
N ALA A 88 -27.81 7.14 10.88
CA ALA A 88 -29.15 7.35 10.36
C ALA A 88 -30.14 6.97 11.46
N PRO A 89 -31.00 7.89 11.94
CA PRO A 89 -31.94 7.61 13.02
C PRO A 89 -33.20 6.89 12.53
N PHE A 90 -33.17 6.32 11.32
CA PHE A 90 -34.34 5.75 10.67
C PHE A 90 -34.40 4.24 10.89
N GLU A 91 -35.60 3.72 11.13
CA GLU A 91 -35.85 2.30 11.23
C GLU A 91 -36.52 1.75 9.96
N GLU A 92 -36.50 0.43 9.80
CA GLU A 92 -37.08 -0.24 8.65
C GLU A 92 -38.60 0.03 8.61
N GLY A 93 -39.07 0.73 7.56
CA GLY A 93 -40.46 1.16 7.42
C GLY A 93 -40.69 2.67 7.50
N ASP A 94 -39.67 3.46 7.89
CA ASP A 94 -39.78 4.92 7.88
C ASP A 94 -39.86 5.49 6.46
N LEU A 95 -40.81 6.41 6.27
CA LEU A 95 -40.95 7.16 5.02
C LEU A 95 -40.08 8.41 5.06
N VAL A 96 -39.13 8.50 4.14
CA VAL A 96 -38.28 9.68 3.96
C VAL A 96 -38.51 10.29 2.58
N TYR A 97 -38.47 11.62 2.51
CA TYR A 97 -38.49 12.34 1.23
C TYR A 97 -37.11 12.28 0.59
N LEU A 98 -37.07 11.95 -0.70
CA LEU A 98 -35.87 11.95 -1.55
C LEU A 98 -35.55 13.34 -2.09
#